data_AF-A0A0L6WKQ6-F1
#
_entry.id   AF-A0A0L6WKQ6-F1
#
_cell.length_a   1.000
_cell.length_b   1.000
_cell.length_c   1.000
_cell.angle_alpha   90.00
_cell.angle_beta   90.00
_cell.angle_gamma   90.00
#
_symmetry.space_group_name_H-M   'P 1'
#
loop_
_entity.id
_entity.type
_entity.pdbx_description
1 polymer ?
#
loop_
_entity_poly.entity_id
_entity_poly.type
_entity_poly.pdbx_seq_one_letter_code
_entity_poly.pdbx_strand_id
1 'polypeptide(L)' 'MQPLLKPIPIYNIDRMPNEASTINSVVDLVLHYWNHVQCAIFAVTSLGRQDMILGFTWLWKHNTEVNWTKQR' A
#
# COMPACT_ATOMS: atom_id res chain seq x y z
N MET A 1 6.73 -12.80 7.08
CA MET A 1 7.23 -11.42 7.23
C MET A 1 8.74 -11.43 7.16
N GLN A 2 9.31 -10.51 6.39
CA GLN A 2 10.74 -10.32 6.21
C GLN A 2 11.12 -8.92 6.73
N PRO A 3 12.05 -8.79 7.70
CA PRO A 3 12.48 -7.49 8.19
C PRO A 3 13.29 -6.73 7.12
N LEU A 4 13.16 -5.41 7.11
CA LEU A 4 13.98 -4.52 6.28
C LEU A 4 15.31 -4.22 6.98
N LEU A 5 16.40 -4.15 6.22
CA LEU A 5 17.72 -3.73 6.75
C LEU A 5 17.70 -2.30 7.30
N LYS A 6 16.87 -1.44 6.71
CA LYS A 6 16.68 -0.05 7.16
C LYS A 6 15.18 0.27 7.18
N PRO A 7 14.64 0.77 8.31
CA PRO A 7 13.27 1.25 8.37
C PRO A 7 12.99 2.36 7.35
N ILE A 8 11.80 2.32 6.75
CA ILE A 8 11.34 3.37 5.83
C ILE A 8 10.43 4.33 6.62
N PRO A 9 10.77 5.63 6.73
CA PRO A 9 9.90 6.60 7.40
C PRO A 9 8.67 6.90 6.55
N ILE A 10 7.50 6.97 7.20
CA ILE A 10 6.24 7.37 6.57
C ILE A 10 5.93 8.80 7.02
N TYR A 11 5.53 9.62 6.06
CA TYR A 11 5.08 10.99 6.29
C TYR A 11 3.65 11.15 5.76
N ASN A 12 2.86 11.93 6.49
CA ASN A 12 1.54 12.36 6.07
C ASN A 12 1.64 13.42 4.96
N ILE A 13 0.51 13.76 4.35
CA ILE A 13 0.44 14.76 3.26
C ILE A 13 0.93 16.14 3.73
N ASP A 14 0.73 16.46 5.00
CA ASP A 14 1.24 17.67 5.66
C ASP A 14 2.74 17.64 5.96
N ARG A 15 3.44 16.56 5.57
CA ARG A 15 4.86 16.27 5.80
C ARG A 15 5.24 16.01 7.25
N MET A 16 4.27 15.91 8.16
CA MET A 16 4.54 15.43 9.50
C MET A 16 4.80 13.93 9.48
N PRO A 17 5.70 13.40 10.34
CA PRO A 17 5.85 11.97 10.50
C PRO A 17 4.49 11.34 10.82
N ASN A 18 4.18 10.23 10.16
CA ASN A 18 3.01 9.46 10.52
C ASN A 18 3.19 8.95 11.96
N GLU A 19 2.32 9.35 12.87
CA GLU A 19 2.41 8.97 14.30
C GLU A 19 2.36 7.45 14.47
N ALA A 20 1.71 6.75 13.54
CA ALA A 20 1.37 5.36 13.71
C ALA A 20 2.53 4.37 13.50
N SER A 21 3.53 4.62 12.61
CA SER A 21 4.84 3.94 12.63
C SER A 21 5.73 4.27 11.39
N THR A 22 6.96 3.76 11.42
CA THR A 22 7.81 3.43 10.27
C THR A 22 7.46 2.05 9.68
N ILE A 23 7.87 1.78 8.44
CA ILE A 23 7.83 0.42 7.88
C ILE A 23 9.13 -0.29 8.25
N ASN A 24 9.03 -1.42 8.95
CA ASN A 24 10.19 -2.21 9.40
C ASN A 24 10.27 -3.59 8.73
N SER A 25 9.22 -3.99 8.02
CA SER A 25 9.15 -5.30 7.40
C SER A 25 8.22 -5.30 6.21
N VAL A 26 8.38 -6.31 5.36
CA VAL A 26 7.52 -6.60 4.24
C VAL A 26 6.97 -8.02 4.35
N VAL A 27 5.89 -8.29 3.63
CA VAL A 27 5.28 -9.61 3.55
C VAL A 27 4.76 -9.88 2.15
N ASP A 28 5.01 -11.07 1.63
CA ASP A 28 4.37 -11.55 0.41
C ASP A 28 2.93 -11.97 0.72
N LEU A 29 1.97 -11.37 0.03
CA LEU A 29 0.56 -11.71 0.14
C LEU A 29 -0.01 -12.07 -1.23
N VAL A 30 -0.95 -13.00 -1.24
CA VAL A 30 -1.80 -13.26 -2.41
C VAL A 30 -3.03 -12.37 -2.29
N LEU A 31 -3.11 -11.35 -3.14
CA LEU A 31 -4.24 -10.44 -3.23
C LEU A 31 -5.31 -11.05 -4.14
N HIS A 32 -6.50 -11.23 -3.59
CA HIS A 32 -7.70 -11.61 -4.33
C HIS A 32 -8.61 -10.38 -4.45
N TYR A 33 -8.88 -9.95 -5.68
CA TYR A 33 -9.83 -8.87 -5.97
C TYR A 33 -10.66 -9.27 -7.20
N TRP A 34 -11.95 -9.51 -7.01
CA TRP A 34 -12.87 -9.95 -8.09
C TRP A 34 -12.34 -11.19 -8.82
N ASN A 35 -12.09 -11.10 -10.14
CA ASN A 35 -11.53 -12.19 -10.95
C ASN A 35 -10.00 -12.11 -11.08
N HIS A 36 -9.35 -11.23 -10.31
CA HIS A 36 -7.93 -10.98 -10.34
C HIS A 36 -7.25 -11.54 -9.08
N VAL A 37 -6.18 -12.30 -9.31
CA VAL A 37 -5.33 -12.87 -8.26
C VAL A 37 -3.88 -12.49 -8.56
N GLN A 38 -3.18 -11.95 -7.57
CA GLN A 38 -1.80 -11.53 -7.73
C GLN A 38 -1.01 -11.75 -6.45
N CYS A 39 0.20 -12.29 -6.57
CA CYS A 39 1.17 -12.26 -5.47
C CYS A 39 1.87 -10.89 -5.48
N ALA A 40 1.86 -10.18 -4.36
CA ALA A 40 2.49 -8.88 -4.22
C ALA A 40 3.16 -8.71 -2.85
N ILE A 41 4.19 -7.88 -2.82
CA ILE A 41 4.92 -7.53 -1.60
C ILE A 41 4.20 -6.34 -0.95
N PHE A 42 3.84 -6.47 0.32
CA PHE A 42 3.22 -5.43 1.13
C PHE A 42 4.18 -4.93 2.20
N ALA A 43 4.22 -3.61 2.37
CA ALA A 43 4.88 -2.97 3.50
C ALA A 43 4.01 -3.05 4.74
N VAL A 44 4.59 -3.47 5.87
CA VAL A 44 3.86 -3.59 7.15
C VAL A 44 4.07 -2.33 7.98
N THR A 45 2.97 -1.69 8.34
CA THR A 45 2.91 -0.48 9.19
C THR A 45 1.58 -0.42 9.92
N SER A 46 1.49 0.37 10.99
CA SER A 46 0.21 0.65 11.62
C SER A 46 -0.60 1.61 10.75
N LEU A 47 -1.78 1.16 10.35
CA LEU A 47 -2.72 1.91 9.49
C LEU A 47 -3.92 2.47 10.28
N GLY A 48 -3.93 2.35 11.61
CA GLY A 48 -5.07 2.77 12.42
C GLY A 48 -6.28 1.85 12.24
N ARG A 49 -7.34 2.34 11.58
CA ARG A 49 -8.60 1.60 11.41
C ARG A 49 -8.67 0.77 10.13
N GLN A 50 -7.71 0.96 9.23
CA GLN A 50 -7.67 0.31 7.93
C GLN A 50 -6.81 -0.96 8.02
N ASP A 51 -7.25 -2.03 7.38
CA ASP A 51 -6.47 -3.28 7.33
C ASP A 51 -5.38 -3.24 6.24
N MET A 52 -5.65 -2.54 5.13
CA MET A 52 -4.78 -2.51 3.96
C MET A 52 -5.00 -1.23 3.15
N ILE A 53 -3.91 -0.71 2.57
CA ILE A 53 -3.96 0.37 1.56
C ILE A 53 -3.35 -0.16 0.28
N LEU A 54 -4.07 0.00 -0.84
CA LEU A 54 -3.54 -0.24 -2.19
C LEU A 54 -3.10 1.08 -2.79
N GLY A 55 -1.82 1.15 -3.17
CA GLY A 55 -1.24 2.38 -3.73
C GLY A 55 -1.84 2.74 -5.09
N PHE A 56 -1.74 4.02 -5.44
CA PHE A 56 -2.21 4.55 -6.72
C PHE A 56 -1.60 3.81 -7.93
N THR A 57 -0.32 3.45 -7.88
CA THR A 57 0.35 2.71 -8.96
C THR A 57 -0.24 1.33 -9.19
N TRP A 58 -0.76 0.69 -8.14
CA TRP A 58 -1.49 -0.58 -8.26
C TRP A 58 -2.88 -0.32 -8.86
N LEU A 59 -3.62 0.66 -8.31
CA LEU A 59 -4.97 1.00 -8.77
C LEU A 59 -4.99 1.41 -10.25
N TRP A 60 -4.07 2.26 -10.70
CA TRP A 60 -3.97 2.68 -12.09
C TRP A 60 -3.81 1.51 -13.06
N LYS A 61 -3.05 0.48 -12.66
CA LYS A 61 -2.78 -0.70 -13.50
C LYS A 61 -3.91 -1.71 -13.49
N HIS A 62 -4.59 -1.88 -12.35
CA HIS A 62 -5.46 -3.04 -12.12
C HIS A 62 -6.95 -2.69 -11.97
N ASN A 63 -7.30 -1.45 -11.62
CA ASN A 63 -8.69 -1.04 -11.47
C ASN A 63 -9.24 -0.44 -12.76
N THR A 64 -9.96 -1.23 -13.56
CA THR A 64 -10.56 -0.80 -14.83
C THR A 64 -11.90 -0.06 -14.66
N GLU A 65 -12.49 -0.07 -13.46
CA GLU A 65 -13.76 0.62 -13.18
C GLU A 65 -13.58 2.15 -13.18
N VAL A 66 -12.38 2.62 -12.82
CA VAL A 66 -12.03 4.03 -12.86
C VAL A 66 -11.48 4.39 -14.24
N ASN A 67 -12.11 5.36 -14.90
CA ASN A 67 -11.55 5.94 -16.11
C ASN A 67 -10.41 6.92 -15.76
N TRP A 68 -9.21 6.38 -15.69
CA TRP A 68 -7.98 7.08 -15.33
C TRP A 68 -7.53 8.18 -16.31
N THR A 69 -8.00 8.17 -17.56
CA THR A 69 -7.62 9.18 -18.57
C THR A 69 -8.50 10.43 -18.53
N LYS A 70 -9.68 10.35 -17.89
CA LYS A 70 -10.52 11.52 -17.63
C LYS A 70 -10.09 12.17 -16.33
N GLN A 71 -9.24 13.18 -16.42
CA GLN A 71 -9.05 14.13 -15.32
C GLN A 71 -10.23 15.12 -15.34
N ARG A 72 -10.80 15.39 -14.16
CA ARG A 72 -11.76 16.47 -13.96
C ARG A 72 -11.02 17.81 -13.86
#